data_AF-A0A382INF7-F1
#
_entry.id   AF-A0A382INF7-F1
#
_cell.length_a   1.000
_cell.length_b   1.000
_cell.length_c   1.000
_cell.angle_alpha   90.00
_cell.angle_beta   90.00
_cell.angle_gamma   90.00
#
_symmetry.space_group_name_H-M   'P 1'
#
loop_
_entity.id
_entity.type
_entity.pdbx_description
1 polymer ?
#
loop_
_entity_poly.entity_id
_entity_poly.type
_entity_poly.pdbx_seq_one_letter_code
_entity_poly.pdbx_strand_id
1 'polypeptide(L)'
;MKKITQRIIAVTLLLGLGVALSGCSKEEHSAEEVNAVVAERLDLNEEQAARVQPVTAGLYGERKALRKLRDDVQDEILAQLKSDSVDKDSFELVLKQSWSEVEARIPKVAKAFAEYHAVLEPERRGEFAEKMEKRRERMKDGHRRRFLSFSEESHSAEDVNGKIADRLDLSVEQEKQMLPVTEELYGERTALRQARLNVYNEVLAQLKSDTADAPKLESVLRSGWFVIDERIPIVVQAFAEAHAVLIPEQRAEFVEKIERRQERRKNRR
;
A
#
# COMPACT_ATOMS: atom_id res chain seq x y z
N MET A 1 25.65 5.77 -0.18
CA MET A 1 24.32 6.15 -0.73
C MET A 1 23.36 4.95 -0.68
N LYS A 2 23.32 4.15 0.39
CA LYS A 2 22.49 4.26 1.61
C LYS A 2 20.97 4.51 1.41
N LYS A 3 20.28 3.41 1.08
CA LYS A 3 18.94 3.00 1.57
C LYS A 3 17.71 3.86 1.18
N ILE A 4 17.25 3.77 -0.07
CA ILE A 4 15.91 4.22 -0.53
C ILE A 4 15.06 3.02 -1.02
N THR A 5 15.32 1.81 -0.52
CA THR A 5 14.74 0.58 -1.11
C THR A 5 13.43 0.14 -0.47
N GLN A 6 12.57 1.02 0.04
CA GLN A 6 11.76 0.54 1.16
C GLN A 6 10.47 1.39 1.42
N ARG A 7 9.40 1.14 0.64
CA ARG A 7 7.97 1.43 0.95
C ARG A 7 7.03 0.39 0.30
N ILE A 8 6.39 -0.46 1.11
CA ILE A 8 5.33 -1.42 0.73
C ILE A 8 4.14 -1.11 1.64
N ILE A 9 2.94 -1.21 1.06
CA ILE A 9 1.59 -1.01 1.62
C ILE A 9 1.17 0.46 1.82
N ALA A 10 0.95 1.13 0.68
CA ALA A 10 -0.21 1.99 0.49
C ALA A 10 -0.85 1.46 -0.79
N VAL A 11 -2.05 0.92 -0.65
CA VAL A 11 -2.85 0.31 -1.71
C VAL A 11 -2.82 1.20 -2.95
N THR A 12 -2.32 0.65 -4.06
CA THR A 12 -2.75 0.76 -5.46
C THR A 12 -3.30 2.08 -6.05
N LEU A 13 -3.35 3.23 -5.35
CA LEU A 13 -4.14 4.42 -5.71
C LEU A 13 -3.37 5.74 -5.51
N LEU A 14 -2.15 5.83 -6.02
CA LEU A 14 -1.50 7.12 -6.35
C LEU A 14 -0.74 6.97 -7.67
N LEU A 15 -1.41 6.35 -8.65
CA LEU A 15 -0.99 6.02 -10.01
C LEU A 15 0.23 6.84 -10.47
N GLY A 16 1.43 6.26 -10.42
CA GLY A 16 2.67 6.90 -10.88
C GLY A 16 3.18 8.10 -10.05
N LEU A 17 2.33 9.06 -9.66
CA LEU A 17 2.69 10.33 -9.02
C LEU A 17 2.90 10.25 -7.50
N GLY A 18 2.34 9.25 -6.81
CA GLY A 18 2.57 9.09 -5.37
C GLY A 18 4.03 8.79 -5.02
N VAL A 19 4.79 8.29 -5.99
CA VAL A 19 6.24 8.14 -5.84
C VAL A 19 6.91 9.52 -5.80
N ALA A 20 6.41 10.50 -6.55
CA ALA A 20 6.91 11.86 -6.51
C ALA A 20 6.55 12.57 -5.19
N LEU A 21 5.32 12.42 -4.72
CA LEU A 21 4.88 13.08 -3.49
C LEU A 21 5.46 12.44 -2.23
N SER A 22 5.90 11.19 -2.28
CA SER A 22 6.52 10.53 -1.14
C SER A 22 8.00 10.92 -0.96
N GLY A 23 8.29 12.21 -0.90
CA GLY A 23 9.47 12.68 -0.17
C GLY A 23 9.36 12.27 1.31
N CYS A 24 10.45 11.75 1.88
CA CYS A 24 10.68 11.79 3.33
C CYS A 24 11.30 13.16 3.61
N SER A 25 10.51 14.22 3.66
CA SER A 25 10.95 15.47 4.28
C SER A 25 10.36 15.52 5.69
N LYS A 26 11.14 16.11 6.60
CA LYS A 26 10.69 16.47 7.96
C LYS A 26 9.80 17.72 7.99
N GLU A 27 9.57 18.30 6.83
CA GLU A 27 8.89 19.58 6.68
C GLU A 27 7.54 19.35 6.03
N GLU A 28 6.52 19.91 6.66
CA GLU A 28 5.17 19.92 6.13
C GLU A 28 5.10 20.94 5.00
N HIS A 29 5.22 20.44 3.76
CA HIS A 29 5.15 21.31 2.60
C HIS A 29 3.74 21.88 2.39
N SER A 30 3.68 23.12 1.90
CA SER A 30 2.43 23.70 1.41
C SER A 30 1.98 23.00 0.13
N ALA A 31 0.70 23.12 -0.22
CA ALA A 31 0.21 22.56 -1.49
C ALA A 31 0.90 23.20 -2.71
N GLU A 32 1.35 24.46 -2.59
CA GLU A 32 2.06 25.20 -3.63
C GLU A 32 3.49 24.68 -3.81
N GLU A 33 4.22 24.46 -2.72
CA GLU A 33 5.57 23.85 -2.76
C GLU A 33 5.52 22.46 -3.38
N VAL A 34 4.49 21.69 -3.03
CA VAL A 34 4.25 20.38 -3.63
C VAL A 34 3.96 20.49 -5.12
N ASN A 35 3.15 21.47 -5.54
CA ASN A 35 2.86 21.70 -6.95
C ASN A 35 4.11 22.11 -7.73
N ALA A 36 4.98 22.96 -7.16
CA ALA A 36 6.25 23.34 -7.78
C ALA A 36 7.14 22.13 -8.04
N VAL A 37 7.30 21.24 -7.05
CA VAL A 37 8.07 19.99 -7.21
C VAL A 37 7.43 19.05 -8.25
N VAL A 38 6.10 19.01 -8.32
CA VAL A 38 5.39 18.23 -9.35
C VAL A 38 5.63 18.83 -10.73
N ALA A 39 5.45 20.13 -10.89
CA ALA A 39 5.67 20.84 -12.15
C ALA A 39 7.10 20.64 -12.66
N GLU A 40 8.11 20.83 -11.79
CA GLU A 40 9.51 20.58 -12.13
C GLU A 40 9.75 19.13 -12.57
N ARG A 41 9.23 18.14 -11.84
CA ARG A 41 9.46 16.72 -12.17
C ARG A 41 8.72 16.23 -13.40
N LEU A 42 7.65 16.91 -13.75
CA LEU A 42 6.84 16.64 -14.93
C LEU A 42 7.25 17.54 -16.11
N ASP A 43 8.21 18.45 -15.90
CA ASP A 43 8.61 19.49 -16.83
C ASP A 43 7.42 20.27 -17.40
N LEU A 44 6.48 20.63 -16.52
CA LEU A 44 5.29 21.42 -16.88
C LEU A 44 5.66 22.89 -17.06
N ASN A 45 5.12 23.52 -18.10
CA ASN A 45 5.15 24.98 -18.22
C ASN A 45 4.19 25.65 -17.20
N GLU A 46 4.23 26.98 -17.10
CA GLU A 46 3.44 27.73 -16.13
C GLU A 46 1.92 27.49 -16.26
N GLU A 47 1.41 27.43 -17.48
CA GLU A 47 -0.01 27.20 -17.75
C GLU A 47 -0.45 25.78 -17.34
N GLN A 48 0.33 24.76 -17.71
CA GLN A 48 0.13 23.37 -17.32
C GLN A 48 0.20 23.21 -15.80
N ALA A 49 1.18 23.85 -15.15
CA ALA A 49 1.37 23.80 -13.70
C ALA A 49 0.21 24.47 -12.94
N ALA A 50 -0.29 25.61 -13.43
CA ALA A 50 -1.47 26.29 -12.89
C ALA A 50 -2.73 25.42 -13.04
N ARG A 51 -2.88 24.75 -14.19
CA ARG A 51 -4.02 23.85 -14.46
C ARG A 51 -4.08 22.67 -13.51
N VAL A 52 -2.94 22.07 -13.16
CA VAL A 52 -2.91 20.91 -12.24
C VAL A 52 -2.78 21.29 -10.76
N GLN A 53 -2.51 22.55 -10.42
CA GLN A 53 -2.41 23.01 -9.03
C GLN A 53 -3.60 22.61 -8.13
N PRO A 54 -4.88 22.85 -8.50
CA PRO A 54 -6.00 22.44 -7.66
C PRO A 54 -6.09 20.91 -7.51
N VAL A 55 -5.68 20.17 -8.54
CA VAL A 55 -5.61 18.71 -8.54
C VAL A 55 -4.54 18.22 -7.55
N THR A 56 -3.34 18.80 -7.64
CA THR A 56 -2.22 18.54 -6.73
C THR A 56 -2.62 18.82 -5.29
N ALA A 57 -3.21 19.98 -5.02
CA ALA A 57 -3.67 20.37 -3.68
C ALA A 57 -4.73 19.39 -3.14
N GLY A 58 -5.70 19.02 -3.98
CA GLY A 58 -6.72 18.05 -3.66
C GLY A 58 -6.14 16.69 -3.26
N LEU A 59 -5.20 16.16 -4.05
CA LEU A 59 -4.52 14.88 -3.76
C LEU A 59 -3.61 14.97 -2.52
N TYR A 60 -2.95 16.11 -2.31
CA TYR A 60 -2.12 16.33 -1.13
C TYR A 60 -2.94 16.32 0.17
N GLY A 61 -4.14 16.91 0.14
CA GLY A 61 -5.11 16.81 1.23
C GLY A 61 -5.50 15.35 1.52
N GLU A 62 -5.87 14.59 0.49
CA GLU A 62 -6.23 13.16 0.67
C GLU A 62 -5.09 12.34 1.26
N ARG A 63 -3.85 12.67 0.89
CA ARG A 63 -2.68 11.98 1.44
C ARG A 63 -2.60 12.13 2.96
N LYS A 64 -2.97 13.28 3.55
CA LYS A 64 -3.01 13.46 5.00
C LYS A 64 -4.08 12.56 5.63
N ALA A 65 -5.27 12.51 5.05
CA ALA A 65 -6.35 11.64 5.53
C ALA A 65 -5.96 10.16 5.46
N LEU A 66 -5.40 9.69 4.33
CA LEU A 66 -4.92 8.31 4.18
C LEU A 66 -3.78 7.96 5.14
N ARG A 67 -2.93 8.94 5.52
CA ARG A 67 -1.92 8.72 6.57
C ARG A 67 -2.57 8.50 7.92
N LYS A 68 -3.60 9.28 8.25
CA LYS A 68 -4.35 9.13 9.50
C LYS A 68 -5.02 7.76 9.57
N LEU A 69 -5.77 7.35 8.54
CA LEU A 69 -6.39 6.02 8.47
C LEU A 69 -5.37 4.90 8.69
N ARG A 70 -4.18 5.02 8.08
CA ARG A 70 -3.12 4.04 8.30
C ARG A 70 -2.63 4.05 9.74
N ASP A 71 -2.45 5.21 10.35
CA ASP A 71 -2.00 5.33 11.74
C ASP A 71 -3.09 4.75 12.68
N ASP A 72 -4.38 5.04 12.45
CA ASP A 72 -5.53 4.50 13.21
C ASP A 72 -5.61 2.96 13.13
N VAL A 73 -5.48 2.38 11.92
CA VAL A 73 -5.42 0.91 11.74
C VAL A 73 -4.22 0.29 12.46
N GLN A 74 -3.07 0.98 12.47
CA GLN A 74 -1.91 0.47 13.18
C GLN A 74 -2.08 0.50 14.70
N ASP A 75 -2.75 1.53 15.22
CA ASP A 75 -3.04 1.66 16.63
C ASP A 75 -4.06 0.59 17.08
N GLU A 76 -5.04 0.27 16.23
CA GLU A 76 -5.94 -0.87 16.45
C GLU A 76 -5.18 -2.21 16.48
N ILE A 77 -4.31 -2.48 15.51
CA ILE A 77 -3.47 -3.70 15.52
C ILE A 77 -2.65 -3.78 16.81
N LEU A 78 -2.09 -2.66 17.28
CA LEU A 78 -1.35 -2.62 18.53
C LEU A 78 -2.22 -2.89 19.75
N ALA A 79 -3.45 -2.38 19.78
CA ALA A 79 -4.41 -2.64 20.84
C ALA A 79 -4.75 -4.15 20.90
N GLN A 80 -5.07 -4.75 19.76
CA GLN A 80 -5.40 -6.18 19.64
C GLN A 80 -4.21 -7.11 19.97
N LEU A 81 -2.97 -6.69 19.73
CA LEU A 81 -1.78 -7.46 20.15
C LEU A 81 -1.53 -7.41 21.66
N LYS A 82 -1.89 -6.29 22.30
CA LYS A 82 -1.66 -6.04 23.73
C LYS A 82 -2.77 -6.65 24.60
N SER A 83 -3.93 -6.96 24.04
CA SER A 83 -5.02 -7.60 24.75
C SER A 83 -4.76 -9.10 24.96
N ASP A 84 -5.47 -9.67 25.95
CA ASP A 84 -5.40 -11.10 26.27
C ASP A 84 -6.06 -11.96 25.18
N SER A 85 -7.00 -11.40 24.42
CA SER A 85 -7.66 -12.00 23.27
C SER A 85 -8.01 -10.95 22.24
N VAL A 86 -8.21 -11.37 20.99
CA VAL A 86 -8.60 -10.48 19.89
C VAL A 86 -10.11 -10.28 19.88
N ASP A 87 -10.54 -9.01 19.92
CA ASP A 87 -11.92 -8.62 19.63
C ASP A 87 -12.08 -8.52 18.10
N LYS A 88 -12.52 -9.63 17.50
CA LYS A 88 -12.67 -9.75 16.05
C LYS A 88 -13.68 -8.76 15.47
N ASP A 89 -14.80 -8.54 16.16
CA ASP A 89 -15.88 -7.71 15.65
C ASP A 89 -15.45 -6.23 15.63
N SER A 90 -14.81 -5.78 16.72
CA SER A 90 -14.20 -4.44 16.76
C SER A 90 -13.12 -4.27 15.70
N PHE A 91 -12.24 -5.27 15.55
CA PHE A 91 -11.13 -5.18 14.62
C PHE A 91 -11.61 -5.15 13.16
N GLU A 92 -12.56 -6.02 12.80
CA GLU A 92 -13.17 -6.04 11.47
C GLU A 92 -13.86 -4.71 11.15
N LEU A 93 -14.59 -4.15 12.12
CA LEU A 93 -15.27 -2.86 11.96
C LEU A 93 -14.27 -1.74 11.62
N VAL A 94 -13.17 -1.63 12.37
CA VAL A 94 -12.13 -0.60 12.12
C VAL A 94 -11.51 -0.78 10.73
N LEU A 95 -11.21 -2.01 10.33
CA LEU A 95 -10.66 -2.28 9.00
C LEU A 95 -11.64 -1.93 7.88
N LYS A 96 -12.92 -2.32 8.00
CA LYS A 96 -13.96 -2.01 7.00
C LYS A 96 -14.23 -0.52 6.89
N GLN A 97 -14.35 0.19 8.01
CA GLN A 97 -14.53 1.64 8.01
C GLN A 97 -13.36 2.35 7.34
N SER A 98 -12.13 1.96 7.70
CA SER A 98 -10.92 2.51 7.07
C SER A 98 -10.84 2.20 5.58
N TRP A 99 -11.37 1.05 5.16
CA TRP A 99 -11.38 0.64 3.76
C TRP A 99 -12.44 1.36 2.93
N SER A 100 -13.64 1.57 3.47
CA SER A 100 -14.70 2.37 2.84
C SER A 100 -14.26 3.82 2.59
N GLU A 101 -13.49 4.39 3.52
CA GLU A 101 -12.86 5.69 3.32
C GLU A 101 -11.92 5.71 2.09
N VAL A 102 -11.16 4.63 1.84
CA VAL A 102 -10.35 4.52 0.62
C VAL A 102 -11.23 4.47 -0.63
N GLU A 103 -12.37 3.78 -0.56
CA GLU A 103 -13.33 3.68 -1.67
C GLU A 103 -13.83 5.05 -2.12
N ALA A 104 -14.21 5.89 -1.15
CA ALA A 104 -14.75 7.23 -1.40
C ALA A 104 -13.78 8.14 -2.18
N ARG A 105 -12.48 7.81 -2.18
CA ARG A 105 -11.42 8.57 -2.87
C ARG A 105 -11.16 8.10 -4.30
N ILE A 106 -11.66 6.93 -4.69
CA ILE A 106 -11.41 6.32 -6.00
C ILE A 106 -11.77 7.25 -7.17
N PRO A 107 -12.96 7.90 -7.22
CA PRO A 107 -13.32 8.80 -8.32
C PRO A 107 -12.36 9.99 -8.45
N LYS A 108 -11.94 10.56 -7.32
CA LYS A 108 -11.01 11.69 -7.27
C LYS A 108 -9.62 11.32 -7.81
N VAL A 109 -9.14 10.11 -7.51
CA VAL A 109 -7.86 9.61 -8.05
C VAL A 109 -7.94 9.35 -9.56
N ALA A 110 -9.02 8.73 -10.03
CA ALA A 110 -9.21 8.47 -11.46
C ALA A 110 -9.31 9.78 -12.27
N LYS A 111 -10.08 10.75 -11.77
CA LYS A 111 -10.18 12.09 -12.36
C LYS A 111 -8.82 12.80 -12.40
N ALA A 112 -8.09 12.80 -11.27
CA ALA A 112 -6.79 13.44 -11.20
C ALA A 112 -5.79 12.83 -12.20
N PHE A 113 -5.80 11.51 -12.37
CA PHE A 113 -4.98 10.85 -13.38
C PHE A 113 -5.25 11.39 -14.79
N ALA A 114 -6.53 11.52 -15.17
CA ALA A 114 -6.90 12.07 -16.47
C ALA A 114 -6.49 13.55 -16.63
N GLU A 115 -6.60 14.35 -15.56
CA GLU A 115 -6.17 15.76 -15.58
C GLU A 115 -4.65 15.90 -15.76
N TYR A 116 -3.84 15.08 -15.09
CA TYR A 116 -2.39 15.04 -15.33
C TYR A 116 -2.07 14.51 -16.73
N HIS A 117 -2.72 13.44 -17.16
CA HIS A 117 -2.51 12.89 -18.50
C HIS A 117 -2.74 13.94 -19.59
N ALA A 118 -3.80 14.74 -19.47
CA ALA A 118 -4.16 15.78 -20.43
C ALA A 118 -3.20 16.98 -20.49
N VAL A 119 -2.31 17.16 -19.51
CA VAL A 119 -1.28 18.22 -19.53
C VAL A 119 0.11 17.68 -19.84
N LEU A 120 0.29 16.36 -19.88
CA LEU A 120 1.57 15.75 -20.14
C LEU A 120 1.80 15.56 -21.63
N GLU A 121 2.94 16.04 -22.10
CA GLU A 121 3.41 15.75 -23.45
C GLU A 121 3.53 14.24 -23.71
N PRO A 122 3.32 13.77 -24.96
CA PRO A 122 3.45 12.35 -25.31
C PRO A 122 4.76 11.72 -24.84
N GLU A 123 5.87 12.45 -24.96
CA GLU A 123 7.21 12.00 -24.55
C GLU A 123 7.27 11.73 -23.04
N ARG A 124 6.71 12.63 -22.22
CA ARG A 124 6.64 12.47 -20.76
C ARG A 124 5.74 11.31 -20.37
N ARG A 125 4.59 11.14 -21.04
CA ARG A 125 3.73 9.96 -20.84
C ARG A 125 4.48 8.67 -21.14
N GLY A 126 5.29 8.64 -22.20
CA GLY A 126 6.20 7.54 -22.54
C GLY A 126 7.21 7.23 -21.43
N GLU A 127 7.93 8.23 -20.93
CA GLU A 127 8.87 8.06 -19.81
C GLU A 127 8.20 7.50 -18.55
N PHE A 128 6.97 7.97 -18.26
CA PHE A 128 6.18 7.42 -17.15
C PHE A 128 5.78 5.97 -17.39
N ALA A 129 5.37 5.64 -18.61
CA ALA A 129 5.04 4.27 -18.99
C ALA A 129 6.24 3.34 -18.78
N GLU A 130 7.44 3.71 -19.23
CA GLU A 130 8.64 2.90 -19.01
C GLU A 130 8.97 2.69 -17.52
N LYS A 131 8.89 3.75 -16.71
CA LYS A 131 9.10 3.66 -15.26
C LYS A 131 8.07 2.72 -14.61
N MET A 132 6.83 2.76 -15.10
CA MET A 132 5.74 1.91 -14.63
C MET A 132 5.90 0.45 -15.09
N GLU A 133 6.41 0.20 -16.30
CA GLU A 133 6.73 -1.15 -16.81
C GLU A 133 7.86 -1.79 -16.00
N LYS A 134 8.98 -1.08 -15.80
CA LYS A 134 10.08 -1.55 -14.94
C LYS A 134 9.59 -1.84 -13.52
N ARG A 135 8.63 -1.07 -13.01
CA ARG A 135 8.03 -1.33 -11.70
C ARG A 135 7.10 -2.53 -11.72
N ARG A 136 6.37 -2.76 -12.81
CA ARG A 136 5.49 -3.91 -13.03
C ARG A 136 6.28 -5.21 -13.15
N GLU A 137 7.36 -5.23 -13.90
CA GLU A 137 8.27 -6.38 -14.02
C GLU A 137 8.82 -6.78 -12.65
N ARG A 138 9.35 -5.82 -11.88
CA ARG A 138 9.78 -6.08 -10.49
C ARG A 138 8.68 -6.63 -9.56
N MET A 139 7.40 -6.39 -9.86
CA MET A 139 6.29 -7.01 -9.13
C MET A 139 6.00 -8.43 -9.61
N LYS A 140 6.29 -8.73 -10.88
CA LYS A 140 6.23 -10.08 -11.41
C LYS A 140 7.37 -10.94 -10.87
N ASP A 141 8.56 -10.37 -10.81
CA ASP A 141 9.82 -11.07 -10.47
C ASP A 141 10.07 -11.15 -8.96
N GLY A 142 9.09 -10.81 -8.11
CA GLY A 142 9.19 -10.92 -6.64
C GLY A 142 10.32 -10.09 -5.99
N HIS A 143 11.01 -9.22 -6.73
CA HIS A 143 12.37 -8.78 -6.43
C HIS A 143 12.48 -7.60 -5.44
N ARG A 144 11.66 -7.56 -4.39
CA ARG A 144 11.87 -6.62 -3.26
C ARG A 144 12.36 -7.36 -2.03
N ARG A 145 13.50 -6.94 -1.49
CA ARG A 145 13.94 -7.25 -0.11
C ARG A 145 13.23 -6.32 0.88
N ARG A 146 12.13 -6.73 1.51
CA ARG A 146 11.63 -6.14 2.76
C ARG A 146 10.56 -6.99 3.44
N PHE A 147 10.88 -7.49 4.64
CA PHE A 147 10.05 -7.94 5.80
C PHE A 147 8.71 -8.70 5.60
N LEU A 148 7.89 -8.34 4.61
CA LEU A 148 6.69 -9.06 4.12
C LEU A 148 6.75 -9.34 2.61
N SER A 149 7.89 -9.07 1.98
CA SER A 149 8.22 -9.65 0.70
C SER A 149 8.56 -11.11 0.96
N PHE A 150 7.57 -11.98 0.75
CA PHE A 150 7.84 -13.35 0.35
C PHE A 150 8.69 -13.25 -0.91
N SER A 151 10.02 -13.27 -0.74
CA SER A 151 10.96 -13.29 -1.85
C SER A 151 10.73 -14.59 -2.61
N GLU A 152 11.25 -14.70 -3.82
CA GLU A 152 11.28 -15.97 -4.55
C GLU A 152 11.95 -17.11 -3.76
N GLU A 153 12.66 -16.83 -2.65
CA GLU A 153 13.23 -17.84 -1.74
C GLU A 153 12.22 -18.42 -0.72
N SER A 154 10.95 -18.02 -0.74
CA SER A 154 9.88 -18.78 -0.05
C SER A 154 8.91 -19.24 -1.11
N HIS A 155 9.10 -20.48 -1.55
CA HIS A 155 8.38 -21.11 -2.64
C HIS A 155 6.98 -21.56 -2.19
N SER A 156 6.80 -21.84 -0.90
CA SER A 156 5.53 -22.35 -0.35
C SER A 156 5.09 -21.64 0.95
N ALA A 157 3.90 -21.99 1.45
CA ALA A 157 3.40 -21.48 2.72
C ALA A 157 4.25 -21.99 3.90
N GLU A 158 4.78 -23.20 3.81
CA GLU A 158 5.69 -23.81 4.78
C GLU A 158 6.98 -23.01 4.92
N ASP A 159 7.61 -22.58 3.81
CA ASP A 159 8.81 -21.73 3.86
C ASP A 159 8.55 -20.40 4.56
N VAL A 160 7.35 -19.86 4.38
CA VAL A 160 6.92 -18.64 5.06
C VAL A 160 6.72 -18.89 6.54
N ASN A 161 6.03 -19.98 6.88
CA ASN A 161 5.72 -20.37 8.24
C ASN A 161 7.02 -20.61 9.04
N GLY A 162 7.99 -21.32 8.46
CA GLY A 162 9.31 -21.53 9.07
C GLY A 162 10.07 -20.22 9.32
N LYS A 163 10.03 -19.26 8.38
CA LYS A 163 10.62 -17.92 8.59
C LYS A 163 9.92 -17.12 9.68
N ILE A 164 8.61 -17.33 9.89
CA ILE A 164 7.86 -16.74 11.01
C ILE A 164 8.29 -17.42 12.31
N ALA A 165 8.37 -18.76 12.30
CA ALA A 165 8.80 -19.57 13.43
C ALA A 165 10.18 -19.17 13.95
N ASP A 166 11.19 -19.15 13.08
CA ASP A 166 12.56 -18.72 13.39
C ASP A 166 12.62 -17.31 13.99
N ARG A 167 11.73 -16.42 13.53
CA ARG A 167 11.77 -15.00 13.87
C ARG A 167 11.08 -14.67 15.17
N LEU A 168 10.10 -15.48 15.57
CA LEU A 168 9.34 -15.35 16.80
C LEU A 168 9.73 -16.41 17.83
N ASP A 169 10.74 -17.23 17.53
CA ASP A 169 11.18 -18.33 18.37
C ASP A 169 9.99 -19.23 18.76
N LEU A 170 9.22 -19.65 17.74
CA LEU A 170 8.06 -20.50 17.95
C LEU A 170 8.51 -21.92 18.31
N SER A 171 7.79 -22.56 19.22
CA SER A 171 7.93 -24.00 19.42
C SER A 171 7.46 -24.78 18.19
N VAL A 172 7.90 -26.03 18.05
CA VAL A 172 7.43 -26.94 16.99
C VAL A 172 5.90 -27.02 16.94
N GLU A 173 5.27 -27.02 18.12
CA GLU A 173 3.82 -27.11 18.25
C GLU A 173 3.13 -25.80 17.84
N GLN A 174 3.71 -24.65 18.18
CA GLN A 174 3.23 -23.35 17.71
C GLN A 174 3.39 -23.23 16.19
N GLU A 175 4.53 -23.63 15.63
CA GLU A 175 4.77 -23.61 14.19
C GLU A 175 3.74 -24.46 13.45
N LYS A 176 3.43 -25.65 13.96
CA LYS A 176 2.39 -26.52 13.40
C LYS A 176 1.00 -25.89 13.46
N GLN A 177 0.68 -25.17 14.53
CA GLN A 177 -0.58 -24.44 14.66
C GLN A 177 -0.65 -23.21 13.74
N MET A 178 0.48 -22.56 13.46
CA MET A 178 0.57 -21.39 12.57
C MET A 178 0.50 -21.76 11.08
N LEU A 179 0.84 -22.99 10.70
CA LEU A 179 0.87 -23.41 9.30
C LEU A 179 -0.46 -23.20 8.56
N PRO A 180 -1.63 -23.68 9.04
CA PRO A 180 -2.90 -23.46 8.34
C PRO A 180 -3.24 -21.97 8.18
N VAL A 181 -2.93 -21.14 9.19
CA VAL A 181 -3.09 -19.68 9.13
C VAL A 181 -2.24 -19.09 8.00
N THR A 182 -1.00 -19.57 7.87
CA THR A 182 -0.07 -19.13 6.84
C THR A 182 -0.51 -19.59 5.46
N GLU A 183 -1.01 -20.83 5.31
CA GLU A 183 -1.54 -21.37 4.05
C GLU A 183 -2.73 -20.56 3.53
N GLU A 184 -3.69 -20.22 4.41
CA GLU A 184 -4.85 -19.42 4.06
C GLU A 184 -4.43 -18.04 3.53
N LEU A 185 -3.60 -17.31 4.29
CA LEU A 185 -3.11 -16.00 3.87
C LEU A 185 -2.23 -16.06 2.61
N TYR A 186 -1.47 -17.14 2.44
CA TYR A 186 -0.63 -17.35 1.26
C TYR A 186 -1.48 -17.62 0.00
N GLY A 187 -2.60 -18.33 0.14
CA GLY A 187 -3.57 -18.57 -0.92
C GLY A 187 -4.16 -17.28 -1.50
N GLU A 188 -4.45 -16.30 -0.64
CA GLU A 188 -5.03 -15.01 -1.05
C GLU A 188 -4.06 -14.09 -1.81
N ARG A 189 -2.76 -14.37 -1.73
CA ARG A 189 -1.70 -13.56 -2.34
C ARG A 189 -1.88 -13.39 -3.85
N THR A 190 -2.33 -14.44 -4.55
CA THR A 190 -2.48 -14.43 -6.01
C THR A 190 -3.55 -13.43 -6.44
N ALA A 191 -4.70 -13.43 -5.77
CA ALA A 191 -5.79 -12.48 -6.06
C ALA A 191 -5.36 -11.03 -5.80
N LEU A 192 -4.71 -10.76 -4.67
CA LEU A 192 -4.18 -9.43 -4.33
C LEU A 192 -3.13 -8.96 -5.34
N ARG A 193 -2.23 -9.85 -5.77
CA ARG A 193 -1.22 -9.58 -6.79
C ARG A 193 -1.89 -9.27 -8.13
N GLN A 194 -2.88 -10.05 -8.53
CA GLN A 194 -3.58 -9.86 -9.80
C GLN A 194 -4.37 -8.56 -9.82
N ALA A 195 -5.12 -8.24 -8.76
CA ALA A 195 -5.82 -6.97 -8.61
C ALA A 195 -4.87 -5.77 -8.76
N ARG A 196 -3.70 -5.83 -8.11
CA ARG A 196 -2.67 -4.81 -8.26
C ARG A 196 -2.10 -4.74 -9.68
N LEU A 197 -1.84 -5.87 -10.32
CA LEU A 197 -1.34 -5.90 -11.70
C LEU A 197 -2.36 -5.34 -12.69
N ASN A 198 -3.66 -5.58 -12.49
CA ASN A 198 -4.72 -5.04 -13.32
C ASN A 198 -4.71 -3.50 -13.32
N VAL A 199 -4.58 -2.87 -12.14
CA VAL A 199 -4.45 -1.41 -12.06
C VAL A 199 -3.20 -0.91 -12.79
N TYR A 200 -2.06 -1.58 -12.64
CA TYR A 200 -0.84 -1.18 -13.35
C TYR A 200 -0.99 -1.33 -14.87
N ASN A 201 -1.62 -2.41 -15.33
CA ASN A 201 -1.87 -2.64 -16.76
C ASN A 201 -2.77 -1.54 -17.33
N GLU A 202 -3.84 -1.18 -16.62
CA GLU A 202 -4.76 -0.12 -17.04
C GLU A 202 -4.06 1.23 -17.15
N VAL A 203 -3.29 1.61 -16.12
CA VAL A 203 -2.53 2.87 -16.12
C VAL A 203 -1.51 2.91 -17.25
N LEU A 204 -0.82 1.80 -17.49
CA LEU A 204 0.12 1.67 -18.59
C LEU A 204 -0.56 1.82 -19.95
N ALA A 205 -1.73 1.20 -20.13
CA ALA A 205 -2.51 1.31 -21.36
C ALA A 205 -2.91 2.77 -21.60
N GLN A 206 -3.40 3.47 -20.58
CA GLN A 206 -3.80 4.87 -20.71
C GLN A 206 -2.63 5.83 -20.90
N LEU A 207 -1.47 5.60 -20.24
CA LEU A 207 -0.27 6.40 -20.49
C LEU A 207 0.24 6.28 -21.93
N LYS A 208 0.06 5.11 -22.56
CA LYS A 208 0.41 4.88 -23.97
C LYS A 208 -0.65 5.36 -24.97
N SER A 209 -1.80 5.77 -24.47
CA SER A 209 -2.91 6.30 -25.26
C SER A 209 -2.83 7.82 -25.35
N ASP A 210 -3.34 8.38 -26.45
CA ASP A 210 -3.48 9.82 -26.65
C ASP A 210 -4.44 10.47 -25.65
N THR A 211 -5.39 9.71 -25.12
CA THR A 211 -6.38 10.16 -24.12
C THR A 211 -6.47 9.22 -22.92
N ALA A 212 -6.87 9.76 -21.77
CA ALA A 212 -7.17 8.97 -20.57
C ALA A 212 -8.68 8.75 -20.40
N ASP A 213 -9.05 7.55 -19.97
CA ASP A 213 -10.41 7.13 -19.68
C ASP A 213 -10.58 7.00 -18.16
N ALA A 214 -10.97 8.11 -17.52
CA ALA A 214 -11.18 8.13 -16.07
C ALA A 214 -12.26 7.14 -15.60
N PRO A 215 -13.45 7.02 -16.24
CA PRO A 215 -14.42 5.99 -15.89
C PRO A 215 -13.86 4.56 -15.93
N LYS A 216 -13.08 4.21 -16.96
CA LYS A 216 -12.47 2.88 -17.06
C LYS A 216 -11.48 2.63 -15.94
N LEU A 217 -10.62 3.61 -15.65
CA LEU A 217 -9.67 3.52 -14.55
C LEU A 217 -10.38 3.40 -13.21
N GLU A 218 -11.44 4.18 -12.97
CA GLU A 218 -12.28 4.09 -11.77
C GLU A 218 -12.83 2.67 -11.58
N SER A 219 -13.36 2.07 -12.64
CA SER A 219 -13.88 0.70 -12.61
C SER A 219 -12.80 -0.32 -12.20
N VAL A 220 -11.58 -0.21 -12.75
CA VAL A 220 -10.46 -1.10 -12.40
C VAL A 220 -10.01 -0.89 -10.95
N LEU A 221 -10.01 0.36 -10.48
CA LEU A 221 -9.69 0.70 -9.10
C LEU A 221 -10.73 0.13 -8.12
N ARG A 222 -12.02 0.23 -8.43
CA ARG A 222 -13.11 -0.37 -7.63
C ARG A 222 -13.00 -1.89 -7.60
N SER A 223 -12.76 -2.53 -8.74
CA SER A 223 -12.52 -3.98 -8.78
C SER A 223 -11.38 -4.40 -7.86
N GLY A 224 -10.26 -3.67 -7.87
CA GLY A 224 -9.15 -3.92 -6.95
C GLY A 224 -9.48 -3.62 -5.48
N TRP A 225 -10.39 -2.69 -5.22
CA TRP A 225 -10.89 -2.40 -3.88
C TRP A 225 -11.73 -3.55 -3.32
N PHE A 226 -12.67 -4.08 -4.11
CA PHE A 226 -13.53 -5.21 -3.71
C PHE A 226 -12.71 -6.45 -3.35
N VAL A 227 -11.63 -6.72 -4.09
CA VAL A 227 -10.74 -7.84 -3.77
C VAL A 227 -10.20 -7.74 -2.35
N ILE A 228 -9.83 -6.55 -1.87
CA ILE A 228 -9.34 -6.40 -0.50
C ILE A 228 -10.49 -6.45 0.51
N ASP A 229 -11.64 -5.85 0.18
CA ASP A 229 -12.81 -5.82 1.06
C ASP A 229 -13.29 -7.23 1.45
N GLU A 230 -13.41 -8.13 0.46
CA GLU A 230 -13.77 -9.54 0.65
C GLU A 230 -12.79 -10.30 1.56
N ARG A 231 -11.55 -9.82 1.68
CA ARG A 231 -10.47 -10.47 2.42
C ARG A 231 -10.29 -9.93 3.84
N ILE A 232 -11.00 -8.86 4.20
CA ILE A 232 -10.93 -8.30 5.56
C ILE A 232 -11.28 -9.37 6.62
N PRO A 233 -12.39 -10.13 6.51
CA PRO A 233 -12.73 -11.15 7.51
C PRO A 233 -11.66 -12.26 7.63
N ILE A 234 -11.06 -12.66 6.50
CA ILE A 234 -9.98 -13.66 6.45
C ILE A 234 -8.76 -13.15 7.24
N VAL A 235 -8.36 -11.89 7.00
CA VAL A 235 -7.21 -11.29 7.71
C VAL A 235 -7.49 -11.15 9.20
N VAL A 236 -8.71 -10.78 9.60
CA VAL A 236 -9.11 -10.68 11.01
C VAL A 236 -9.07 -12.05 11.69
N GLN A 237 -9.61 -13.08 11.03
CA GLN A 237 -9.57 -14.45 11.52
C GLN A 237 -8.12 -14.93 11.69
N ALA A 238 -7.31 -14.81 10.65
CA ALA A 238 -5.91 -15.23 10.68
C ALA A 238 -5.10 -14.50 11.76
N PHE A 239 -5.39 -13.21 11.99
CA PHE A 239 -4.77 -12.45 13.07
C PHE A 239 -5.16 -12.99 14.45
N ALA A 240 -6.45 -13.31 14.66
CA ALA A 240 -6.93 -13.87 15.92
C ALA A 240 -6.34 -15.25 16.21
N GLU A 241 -6.24 -16.11 15.19
CA GLU A 241 -5.61 -17.43 15.31
C GLU A 241 -4.13 -17.30 15.63
N ALA A 242 -3.41 -16.43 14.93
CA ALA A 242 -2.00 -16.16 15.23
C ALA A 242 -1.81 -15.63 16.65
N HIS A 243 -2.65 -14.69 17.08
CA HIS A 243 -2.60 -14.14 18.45
C HIS A 243 -2.76 -15.23 19.52
N ALA A 244 -3.70 -16.17 19.31
CA ALA A 244 -3.97 -17.27 20.22
C ALA A 244 -2.81 -18.27 20.34
N VAL A 245 -2.04 -18.46 19.26
CA VAL A 245 -0.87 -19.35 19.26
C VAL A 245 0.33 -18.71 19.97
N LEU A 246 0.49 -17.39 19.86
CA LEU A 246 1.62 -16.66 20.44
C LEU A 246 1.48 -16.49 21.95
N ILE A 247 2.57 -16.69 22.68
CA ILE A 247 2.63 -16.36 24.12
C ILE A 247 2.78 -14.84 24.31
N PRO A 248 2.46 -14.29 25.50
CA PRO A 248 2.54 -12.85 25.77
C PRO A 248 3.89 -12.23 25.42
N GLU A 249 5.00 -12.92 25.68
CA GLU A 249 6.36 -12.45 25.38
C GLU A 249 6.60 -12.30 23.87
N GLN A 250 6.12 -13.26 23.07
CA GLN A 250 6.21 -13.20 21.60
C GLN A 250 5.34 -12.08 21.04
N ARG A 251 4.14 -11.88 21.59
CA ARG A 251 3.26 -10.75 21.23
C ARG A 251 3.92 -9.41 21.55
N ALA A 252 4.54 -9.28 22.73
CA ALA A 252 5.27 -8.09 23.14
C ALA A 252 6.46 -7.77 22.21
N GLU A 253 7.19 -8.78 21.75
CA GLU A 253 8.27 -8.57 20.79
C GLU A 253 7.75 -8.02 19.44
N PHE A 254 6.57 -8.48 19.01
CA PHE A 254 5.91 -7.97 17.80
C PHE A 254 5.41 -6.53 17.97
N VAL A 255 4.81 -6.21 19.12
CA VAL A 255 4.42 -4.84 19.51
C VAL A 255 5.63 -3.90 19.44
N GLU A 256 6.75 -4.26 20.07
CA GLU A 256 7.97 -3.43 20.07
C GLU A 256 8.50 -3.22 18.64
N LYS A 257 8.44 -4.24 17.78
CA LYS A 257 8.82 -4.12 16.36
C LYS A 257 7.91 -3.15 15.60
N ILE A 258 6.60 -3.13 15.88
CA ILE A 258 5.63 -2.22 15.26
C ILE A 258 5.84 -0.79 15.78
N GLU A 259 5.95 -0.59 17.09
CA GLU A 259 6.18 0.71 17.73
C GLU A 259 7.49 1.34 17.24
N ARG A 260 8.60 0.56 17.20
CA ARG A 260 9.87 1.04 16.64
C ARG A 260 9.73 1.50 15.19
N ARG A 261 8.83 0.91 14.40
CA ARG A 261 8.55 1.37 13.02
C ARG A 261 7.69 2.61 12.98
N GLN A 262 6.67 2.71 13.83
CA GLN A 262 5.88 3.93 13.96
C GLN A 262 6.78 5.10 14.37
N GLU A 263 7.64 4.90 15.36
CA GLU A 263 8.58 5.91 15.85
C GLU A 263 9.57 6.34 14.77
N ARG A 264 10.17 5.38 14.05
CA ARG A 264 11.01 5.68 12.88
C ARG A 264 10.26 6.43 11.77
N ARG A 265 8.94 6.26 11.65
CA ARG A 265 8.12 7.02 10.69
C ARG A 265 7.83 8.41 11.21
N LYS A 266 7.49 8.56 12.49
CA LYS A 266 7.29 9.86 13.15
C LYS A 266 8.57 10.71 13.06
N ASN A 267 9.74 10.14 13.36
CA ASN A 267 11.03 10.83 13.28
C ASN A 267 11.55 11.11 11.86
N ARG A 268 10.89 10.58 10.83
CA ARG A 268 11.14 10.89 9.42
C ARG A 268 10.13 11.88 8.85
N ARG A 269 9.05 12.16 9.58
CA ARG A 269 8.17 13.30 9.39
C ARG A 269 8.76 14.49 10.13
#